data_AF-A0AAW9KXL5-F1
#
_entry.id   AF-A0AAW9KXL5-F1
#
_cell.length_a   1.000
_cell.length_b   1.000
_cell.length_c   1.000
_cell.angle_alpha   90.00
_cell.angle_beta   90.00
_cell.angle_gamma   90.00
#
_symmetry.space_group_name_H-M   'P 1'
#
loop_
_entity.id
_entity.type
_entity.pdbx_description
1 polymer ?
#
loop_
_entity_poly.entity_id
_entity_poly.type
_entity_poly.pdbx_seq_one_letter_code
_entity_poly.pdbx_strand_id
1 'polypeptide(L)'
;MGDHVRRPRLDADVGRRHPLGGRPGCSPLLAYLGTLVAGFALFLGIYRVAAARVQRSADSYLPVRRLSRAFVPSLLPIAVGYHLAHFLAYFLQLLPALLASLRHPFSVPPVLEVLVVPDWFGALPIAFVLIGHLVAVWVAHATAFDYFPHRVQAIRSQYPLVVAMVFYTMVSLWIVSRPSVPLPYL
;
A
#
# COMPACT_ATOMS: atom_id res chain seq x y z
N MET A 1 -37.32 -22.80 -58.00
CA MET A 1 -36.81 -21.48 -57.59
C MET A 1 -36.33 -21.65 -56.14
N GLY A 2 -35.05 -21.97 -55.96
CA GLY A 2 -34.53 -22.59 -54.73
C GLY A 2 -34.03 -21.59 -53.70
N ASP A 3 -34.28 -21.93 -52.44
CA ASP A 3 -33.79 -21.28 -51.22
C ASP A 3 -32.27 -21.33 -51.10
N HIS A 4 -31.64 -20.17 -50.87
CA HIS A 4 -30.29 -20.10 -50.30
C HIS A 4 -30.18 -18.98 -49.26
N VAL A 5 -30.77 -19.25 -48.09
CA VAL A 5 -30.45 -18.55 -46.84
C VAL A 5 -29.02 -18.95 -46.44
N ARG A 6 -28.03 -18.08 -46.71
CA ARG A 6 -26.67 -18.22 -46.18
C ARG A 6 -26.69 -17.96 -44.67
N ARG A 7 -26.61 -19.01 -43.86
CA ARG A 7 -26.23 -18.90 -42.45
C ARG A 7 -24.71 -18.70 -42.35
N PRO A 8 -24.20 -17.78 -41.51
CA PRO A 8 -22.79 -17.72 -41.20
C PRO A 8 -22.36 -18.97 -40.43
N ARG A 9 -21.36 -19.70 -40.93
CA ARG A 9 -20.66 -20.75 -40.19
C ARG A 9 -19.93 -20.09 -39.03
N LEU A 10 -20.34 -20.42 -37.81
CA LEU A 10 -19.51 -20.21 -36.63
C LEU A 10 -18.45 -21.31 -36.65
N ASP A 11 -17.26 -20.96 -37.12
CA ASP A 11 -16.09 -21.82 -37.03
C ASP A 11 -15.75 -22.03 -35.55
N ALA A 12 -16.12 -23.21 -35.04
CA ALA A 12 -15.92 -23.65 -33.67
C ALA A 12 -14.45 -24.06 -33.40
N ASP A 13 -13.48 -23.21 -33.76
CA ASP A 13 -12.05 -23.51 -33.63
C ASP A 13 -11.23 -22.38 -32.97
N VAL A 14 -11.82 -21.70 -31.97
CA VAL A 14 -11.09 -20.79 -31.06
C VAL A 14 -10.77 -21.49 -29.72
N GLY A 15 -10.68 -22.82 -29.74
CA GLY A 15 -10.52 -23.65 -28.54
C GLY A 15 -9.14 -24.28 -28.35
N ARG A 16 -8.19 -24.12 -29.26
CA ARG A 16 -6.89 -24.79 -29.16
C ARG A 16 -5.75 -23.93 -29.70
N ARG A 17 -5.01 -23.31 -28.76
CA ARG A 17 -3.53 -23.33 -28.66
C ARG A 17 -3.08 -22.33 -27.59
N HIS A 18 -2.82 -22.84 -26.38
CA HIS A 18 -1.60 -22.42 -25.68
C HIS A 18 -0.98 -23.65 -25.02
N PRO A 19 0.22 -24.08 -25.45
CA PRO A 19 0.93 -25.15 -24.78
C PRO A 19 1.39 -24.61 -23.42
N LEU A 20 0.82 -25.15 -22.34
CA LEU A 20 1.41 -25.06 -21.01
C LEU A 20 2.68 -25.92 -21.01
N GLY A 21 3.73 -25.37 -21.63
CA GLY A 21 5.09 -25.83 -21.43
C GLY A 21 5.43 -25.63 -19.97
N GLY A 22 5.56 -26.75 -19.25
CA GLY A 22 5.94 -26.79 -17.85
C GLY A 22 7.26 -26.07 -17.62
N ARG A 23 7.17 -24.87 -17.05
CA ARG A 23 8.20 -24.39 -16.12
C ARG A 23 7.64 -24.67 -14.74
N PRO A 24 8.41 -25.20 -13.78
CA PRO A 24 8.02 -25.17 -12.37
C PRO A 24 8.08 -23.71 -11.88
N GLY A 25 7.21 -22.87 -12.42
CA GLY A 25 6.96 -21.54 -11.92
C GLY A 25 5.99 -21.69 -10.78
N CYS A 26 6.34 -21.17 -9.60
CA CYS A 26 5.44 -21.05 -8.47
C CYS A 26 4.04 -20.63 -8.95
N SER A 27 2.99 -21.23 -8.40
CA SER A 27 1.62 -20.82 -8.74
C SER A 27 1.50 -19.29 -8.60
N PRO A 28 0.76 -18.59 -9.49
CA PRO A 28 0.66 -17.12 -9.43
C PRO A 28 0.29 -16.59 -8.05
N LEU A 29 -0.54 -17.35 -7.31
CA LEU A 29 -0.87 -17.08 -5.91
C LEU A 29 0.35 -17.15 -4.98
N LEU A 30 1.19 -18.20 -5.10
CA LEU A 30 2.42 -18.31 -4.31
C LEU A 30 3.40 -17.18 -4.63
N ALA A 31 3.51 -16.77 -5.89
CA ALA A 31 4.32 -15.63 -6.27
C ALA A 31 3.80 -14.31 -5.66
N TYR A 32 2.48 -14.09 -5.71
CA TYR A 32 1.83 -12.93 -5.10
C TYR A 32 2.03 -12.88 -3.58
N LEU A 33 1.69 -13.98 -2.89
CA LEU A 33 1.87 -14.09 -1.43
C LEU A 33 3.34 -13.99 -1.04
N GLY A 34 4.23 -14.62 -1.79
CA GLY A 34 5.68 -14.53 -1.59
C GLY A 34 6.18 -13.09 -1.69
N THR A 35 5.66 -12.33 -2.66
CA THR A 35 6.01 -10.90 -2.83
C THR A 35 5.50 -10.05 -1.67
N LEU A 36 4.26 -10.28 -1.20
CA LEU A 36 3.71 -9.57 -0.04
C LEU A 36 4.54 -9.84 1.23
N VAL A 37 4.85 -11.11 1.49
CA VAL A 37 5.66 -11.51 2.66
C VAL A 37 7.07 -10.95 2.56
N ALA A 38 7.70 -11.00 1.37
CA ALA A 38 9.03 -10.44 1.15
C ALA A 38 9.04 -8.92 1.35
N GLY A 39 8.05 -8.20 0.84
CA GLY A 39 7.88 -6.76 1.05
C GLY A 39 7.71 -6.41 2.53
N PHE A 40 6.83 -7.13 3.24
CA PHE A 40 6.66 -6.96 4.68
C PHE A 40 7.95 -7.22 5.47
N ALA A 41 8.64 -8.32 5.16
CA ALA A 41 9.91 -8.69 5.80
C ALA A 41 11.00 -7.64 5.55
N LEU A 42 11.07 -7.08 4.33
CA LEU A 42 12.00 -6.02 3.97
C LEU A 42 11.76 -4.76 4.82
N PHE A 43 10.53 -4.24 4.86
CA PHE A 43 10.18 -3.06 5.65
C PHE A 43 10.43 -3.28 7.14
N LEU A 44 10.05 -4.44 7.67
CA LEU A 44 10.32 -4.81 9.06
C LEU A 44 11.83 -4.88 9.34
N GLY A 45 12.60 -5.44 8.40
CA GLY A 45 14.06 -5.52 8.47
C GLY A 45 14.71 -4.14 8.52
N ILE A 46 14.33 -3.23 7.61
CA ILE A 46 14.83 -1.84 7.58
C ILE A 46 14.53 -1.14 8.91
N TYR A 47 13.32 -1.28 9.43
CA TYR A 47 12.94 -0.69 10.72
C TYR A 47 13.78 -1.24 11.88
N ARG A 48 13.96 -2.57 11.95
CA ARG A 48 14.78 -3.20 13.01
C ARG A 48 16.23 -2.74 12.94
N VAL A 49 16.79 -2.63 11.74
CA VAL A 49 18.15 -2.13 11.53
C VAL A 49 18.25 -0.65 11.94
N ALA A 50 17.28 0.17 11.57
CA ALA A 50 17.22 1.57 11.99
C ALA A 50 17.17 1.67 13.53
N ALA A 51 16.25 0.96 14.18
CA ALA A 51 16.13 0.95 15.64
C ALA A 51 17.40 0.45 16.36
N ALA A 52 18.10 -0.54 15.81
CA ALA A 52 19.39 -0.98 16.34
C ALA A 52 20.47 0.11 16.21
N ARG A 53 20.45 0.90 15.12
CA ARG A 53 21.36 2.04 14.94
C ARG A 53 21.03 3.20 15.86
N VAL A 54 19.76 3.45 16.18
CA VAL A 54 19.34 4.47 17.18
C VAL A 54 20.09 4.27 18.50
N GLN A 55 20.17 3.02 18.99
CA GLN A 55 20.89 2.70 20.22
C GLN A 55 22.38 3.04 20.13
N ARG A 56 23.04 2.64 19.03
CA ARG A 56 24.47 2.88 18.80
C ARG A 56 24.79 4.37 18.61
N SER A 57 23.90 5.13 17.98
CA SER A 57 24.11 6.55 17.71
C SER A 57 23.89 7.45 18.93
N ALA A 58 23.17 6.96 19.94
CA ALA A 58 22.81 7.71 21.14
C ALA A 58 23.57 7.31 22.41
N ASP A 59 24.53 6.36 22.32
CA ASP A 59 25.26 5.79 23.46
C ASP A 59 24.35 5.44 24.65
N SER A 60 23.18 4.87 24.33
CA SER A 60 22.12 4.65 25.31
C SER A 60 22.30 3.32 26.04
N TYR A 61 22.18 3.36 27.36
CA TYR A 61 22.14 2.16 28.21
C TYR A 61 20.83 1.36 28.09
N LEU A 62 19.83 1.88 27.37
CA LEU A 62 18.56 1.18 27.18
C LEU A 62 18.71 0.02 26.19
N PRO A 63 18.08 -1.14 26.44
CA PRO A 63 18.14 -2.26 25.51
C PRO A 63 17.40 -1.94 24.20
N VAL A 64 17.95 -2.37 23.06
CA VAL A 64 17.39 -2.17 21.70
C VAL A 64 15.90 -2.46 21.64
N ARG A 65 15.45 -3.55 22.28
CA ARG A 65 14.03 -3.97 22.29
C ARG A 65 13.10 -2.93 22.93
N ARG A 66 13.53 -2.26 23.99
CA ARG A 66 12.72 -1.24 24.67
C ARG A 66 12.64 0.01 23.80
N LEU A 67 13.78 0.42 23.25
CA LEU A 67 13.88 1.58 22.37
C LEU A 67 13.09 1.38 21.08
N SER A 68 13.22 0.21 20.43
CA SER A 68 12.44 -0.10 19.24
C SER A 68 10.95 0.01 19.55
N ARG A 69 10.46 -0.64 20.61
CA ARG A 69 9.04 -0.57 20.99
C ARG A 69 8.55 0.86 21.21
N ALA A 70 9.38 1.72 21.81
CA ALA A 70 9.05 3.13 22.02
C ALA A 70 8.87 3.89 20.71
N PHE A 71 9.65 3.59 19.67
CA PHE A 71 9.56 4.26 18.37
C PHE A 71 8.53 3.65 17.42
N VAL A 72 7.93 2.47 17.71
CA VAL A 72 6.90 1.87 16.83
C VAL A 72 5.74 2.83 16.54
N PRO A 73 5.15 3.55 17.52
CA PRO A 73 4.05 4.48 17.28
C PRO A 73 4.38 5.58 16.28
N SER A 74 5.65 5.99 16.17
CA SER A 74 6.07 7.00 15.20
C SER A 74 5.90 6.58 13.74
N LEU A 75 5.77 5.27 13.45
CA LEU A 75 5.53 4.78 12.09
C LEU A 75 4.03 4.72 11.72
N LEU A 76 3.13 4.73 12.71
CA LEU A 76 1.68 4.63 12.46
C LEU A 76 1.16 5.75 11.55
N PRO A 77 1.57 7.03 11.69
CA PRO A 77 1.10 8.09 10.81
C PRO A 77 1.43 7.88 9.33
N ILE A 78 2.61 7.29 9.02
CA ILE A 78 2.97 6.93 7.64
C ILE A 78 2.02 5.87 7.10
N ALA A 79 1.73 4.84 7.90
CA ALA A 79 0.82 3.77 7.51
C ALA A 79 -0.60 4.30 7.25
N VAL A 80 -1.10 5.19 8.11
CA VAL A 80 -2.41 5.84 7.95
C VAL A 80 -2.45 6.70 6.69
N GLY A 81 -1.42 7.55 6.48
CA GLY A 81 -1.32 8.40 5.29
C GLY A 81 -1.31 7.58 3.99
N TYR A 82 -0.52 6.49 3.95
CA TYR A 82 -0.51 5.56 2.82
C TYR A 82 -1.86 4.88 2.59
N HIS A 83 -2.54 4.48 3.66
CA HIS A 83 -3.85 3.82 3.58
C HIS A 83 -4.90 4.78 2.99
N LEU A 84 -4.97 6.01 3.50
CA LEU A 84 -5.86 7.03 2.95
C LEU A 84 -5.53 7.35 1.48
N ALA A 85 -4.25 7.46 1.15
CA ALA A 85 -3.79 7.71 -0.21
C ALA A 85 -4.23 6.63 -1.21
N HIS A 86 -4.29 5.36 -0.80
CA HIS A 86 -4.71 4.26 -1.65
C HIS A 86 -6.22 4.07 -1.71
N PHE A 87 -6.90 4.17 -0.56
CA PHE A 87 -8.27 3.68 -0.44
C PHE A 87 -9.34 4.76 -0.50
N LEU A 88 -9.01 6.04 -0.28
CA LEU A 88 -10.03 7.08 -0.20
C LEU A 88 -10.82 7.24 -1.51
N ALA A 89 -10.13 7.33 -2.64
CA ALA A 89 -10.79 7.49 -3.93
C ALA A 89 -11.68 6.28 -4.25
N TYR A 90 -11.17 5.06 -4.07
CA TYR A 90 -11.92 3.82 -4.24
C TYR A 90 -13.16 3.76 -3.34
N PHE A 91 -12.99 4.12 -2.07
CA PHE A 91 -14.07 4.17 -1.09
C PHE A 91 -15.19 5.12 -1.54
N LEU A 92 -14.84 6.33 -1.98
CA LEU A 92 -15.83 7.31 -2.44
C LEU A 92 -16.49 6.89 -3.76
N GLN A 93 -15.72 6.34 -4.71
CA GLN A 93 -16.22 5.83 -5.98
C GLN A 93 -17.28 4.75 -5.77
N LEU A 94 -17.08 3.86 -4.80
CA LEU A 94 -17.98 2.73 -4.52
C LEU A 94 -19.01 3.00 -3.44
N LEU A 95 -18.97 4.16 -2.79
CA LEU A 95 -19.93 4.51 -1.75
C LEU A 95 -21.39 4.46 -2.24
N PRO A 96 -21.75 4.97 -3.44
CA PRO A 96 -23.12 4.85 -3.95
C PRO A 96 -23.53 3.38 -4.19
N ALA A 97 -22.65 2.58 -4.78
CA ALA A 97 -22.88 1.15 -5.00
C ALA A 97 -23.06 0.38 -3.67
N LEU A 98 -22.27 0.72 -2.65
CA LEU A 98 -22.42 0.18 -1.30
C LEU A 98 -23.79 0.54 -0.71
N LEU A 99 -24.19 1.81 -0.80
CA LEU A 99 -25.49 2.27 -0.30
C LEU A 99 -26.67 1.62 -1.04
N ALA A 100 -26.56 1.43 -2.35
CA ALA A 100 -27.57 0.72 -3.15
C ALA A 100 -27.69 -0.75 -2.70
N SER A 101 -26.57 -1.42 -2.47
CA SER A 101 -26.53 -2.80 -1.99
C SER A 101 -27.10 -2.95 -0.58
N LEU A 102 -26.85 -1.98 0.31
CA LEU A 102 -27.43 -1.97 1.66
C LEU A 102 -28.95 -1.75 1.64
N ARG A 103 -29.48 -1.01 0.67
CA ARG A 103 -30.93 -0.81 0.49
C ARG A 103 -31.63 -2.03 -0.11
N HIS A 104 -30.90 -2.86 -0.86
CA HIS A 104 -31.39 -4.04 -1.54
C HIS A 104 -30.58 -5.29 -1.15
N PRO A 105 -30.60 -5.73 0.13
CA PRO A 105 -29.69 -6.77 0.62
C PRO A 105 -29.94 -8.17 0.04
N PHE A 106 -31.18 -8.45 -0.40
CA PHE A 106 -31.58 -9.76 -0.93
C PHE A 106 -31.95 -9.73 -2.42
N SER A 107 -31.71 -8.60 -3.10
CA SER A 107 -32.02 -8.43 -4.52
C SER A 107 -30.91 -7.67 -5.22
N VAL A 108 -30.69 -7.92 -6.51
CA VAL A 108 -29.71 -7.15 -7.28
C VAL A 108 -30.15 -5.68 -7.34
N PRO A 109 -29.30 -4.70 -6.97
CA PRO A 109 -29.62 -3.30 -7.11
C PRO A 109 -29.95 -2.97 -8.58
N PRO A 110 -30.99 -2.17 -8.85
CA PRO A 110 -31.40 -1.88 -10.22
C PRO A 110 -30.35 -1.08 -11.01
N VAL A 111 -29.52 -0.30 -10.32
CA VAL A 111 -28.39 0.45 -10.90
C VAL A 111 -27.21 0.40 -9.92
N LEU A 112 -26.02 0.11 -10.46
CA LEU A 112 -24.75 0.25 -9.75
C LEU A 112 -24.09 1.55 -10.18
N GLU A 113 -24.27 2.60 -9.40
CA GLU A 113 -23.65 3.89 -9.65
C GLU A 113 -22.24 3.91 -9.08
N VAL A 114 -21.29 4.36 -9.90
CA VAL A 114 -19.92 4.68 -9.47
C VAL A 114 -19.78 6.19 -9.46
N LEU A 115 -19.36 6.74 -8.32
CA LEU A 115 -19.12 8.17 -8.22
C LEU A 115 -17.87 8.53 -9.02
N VAL A 116 -18.01 9.39 -10.03
CA VAL A 116 -16.85 9.95 -10.73
C VAL A 116 -16.24 11.04 -9.85
N VAL A 117 -14.99 10.85 -9.48
CA VAL A 117 -14.25 11.77 -8.62
C VAL A 117 -13.55 12.82 -9.49
N PRO A 118 -13.52 14.11 -9.09
CA PRO A 118 -12.86 15.17 -9.87
C PRO A 118 -11.35 14.96 -10.07
N ASP A 119 -10.78 15.55 -11.12
CA ASP A 119 -9.35 15.38 -11.46
C ASP A 119 -8.39 15.88 -10.36
N TRP A 120 -8.73 16.97 -9.68
CA TRP A 120 -7.89 17.54 -8.60
C TRP A 120 -7.72 16.57 -7.42
N PHE A 121 -8.57 15.56 -7.30
CA PHE A 121 -8.51 14.55 -6.24
C PHE A 121 -7.24 13.70 -6.32
N GLY A 122 -6.59 13.65 -7.49
CA GLY A 122 -5.27 13.05 -7.66
C GLY A 122 -4.15 13.70 -6.82
N ALA A 123 -4.35 14.93 -6.31
CA ALA A 123 -3.40 15.58 -5.41
C ALA A 123 -3.49 15.08 -3.95
N LEU A 124 -4.64 14.54 -3.53
CA LEU A 124 -4.87 14.13 -2.14
C LEU A 124 -3.97 12.96 -1.69
N PRO A 125 -3.73 11.91 -2.49
CA PRO A 125 -2.80 10.85 -2.12
C PRO A 125 -1.40 11.36 -1.76
N ILE A 126 -0.88 12.32 -2.52
CA ILE A 126 0.41 12.95 -2.25
C ILE A 126 0.34 13.71 -0.92
N ALA A 127 -0.71 14.52 -0.72
CA ALA A 127 -0.90 15.27 0.51
C ALA A 127 -0.98 14.36 1.75
N PHE A 128 -1.73 13.26 1.70
CA PHE A 128 -1.86 12.32 2.83
C PHE A 128 -0.54 11.63 3.17
N VAL A 129 0.24 11.20 2.16
CA VAL A 129 1.55 10.59 2.39
C VAL A 129 2.51 11.59 3.03
N LEU A 130 2.54 12.84 2.54
CA LEU A 130 3.38 13.89 3.11
C LEU A 130 2.94 14.23 4.54
N ILE A 131 1.67 14.54 4.78
CA ILE A 131 1.16 14.86 6.13
C ILE A 131 1.45 13.71 7.10
N GLY A 132 1.20 12.46 6.69
CA GLY A 132 1.54 11.27 7.48
C GLY A 132 3.03 11.21 7.82
N HIS A 133 3.91 11.53 6.88
CA HIS A 133 5.35 11.61 7.14
C HIS A 133 5.73 12.73 8.12
N LEU A 134 5.18 13.94 7.97
CA LEU A 134 5.46 15.05 8.89
C LEU A 134 5.04 14.71 10.33
N VAL A 135 3.84 14.12 10.50
CA VAL A 135 3.36 13.68 11.80
C VAL A 135 4.22 12.53 12.37
N ALA A 136 4.65 11.59 11.53
CA ALA A 136 5.57 10.54 11.96
C ALA A 136 6.91 11.08 12.47
N VAL A 137 7.51 12.04 11.75
CA VAL A 137 8.74 12.71 12.16
C VAL A 137 8.53 13.47 13.46
N TRP A 138 7.41 14.18 13.62
CA TRP A 138 7.06 14.83 14.88
C TRP A 138 7.01 13.82 16.02
N VAL A 139 6.26 12.73 15.88
CA VAL A 139 6.11 11.72 16.95
C VAL A 139 7.46 11.08 17.29
N ALA A 140 8.29 10.79 16.28
CA ALA A 140 9.66 10.31 16.51
C ALA A 140 10.51 11.33 17.27
N HIS A 141 10.37 12.60 16.92
CA HIS A 141 11.10 13.68 17.57
C HIS A 141 10.72 13.80 19.05
N ALA A 142 9.42 13.87 19.35
CA ALA A 142 8.90 13.89 20.71
C ALA A 142 9.38 12.66 21.51
N THR A 143 9.23 11.46 20.94
CA THR A 143 9.68 10.21 21.57
C THR A 143 11.18 10.22 21.88
N ALA A 144 12.02 10.76 21.00
CA ALA A 144 13.45 10.86 21.25
C ALA A 144 13.76 11.80 22.43
N PHE A 145 13.06 12.93 22.54
CA PHE A 145 13.24 13.86 23.66
C PHE A 145 12.70 13.34 24.99
N ASP A 146 11.71 12.44 24.96
CA ASP A 146 11.21 11.78 26.17
C ASP A 146 12.16 10.67 26.69
N TYR A 147 12.90 10.00 25.79
CA TYR A 147 13.72 8.84 26.13
C TYR A 147 15.21 9.15 26.33
N PHE A 148 15.73 10.26 25.78
CA PHE A 148 17.16 10.60 25.87
C PHE A 148 17.36 11.88 26.70
N PRO A 149 18.11 11.82 27.82
CA PRO A 149 18.32 12.97 28.69
C PRO A 149 19.21 14.05 28.05
N HIS A 150 20.11 13.68 27.15
CA HIS A 150 21.01 14.62 26.47
C HIS A 150 20.48 14.99 25.08
N ARG A 151 20.40 16.28 24.79
CA ARG A 151 19.92 16.82 23.49
C ARG A 151 20.67 16.25 22.29
N VAL A 152 22.00 16.11 22.40
CA VAL A 152 22.85 15.58 21.31
C VAL A 152 22.54 14.10 21.06
N GLN A 153 22.32 13.31 22.12
CA GLN A 153 21.91 11.90 22.00
C GLN A 153 20.54 11.80 21.33
N ALA A 154 19.58 12.63 21.76
CA ALA A 154 18.24 12.68 21.16
C ALA A 154 18.30 12.98 19.66
N ILE A 155 19.07 14.01 19.24
CA ILE A 155 19.21 14.38 17.83
C ILE A 155 19.90 13.27 17.02
N ARG A 156 21.01 12.71 17.51
CA ARG A 156 21.74 11.63 16.82
C ARG A 156 20.89 10.38 16.63
N SER A 157 20.03 10.09 17.60
CA SER A 157 19.10 8.96 17.57
C SER A 157 18.07 9.07 16.44
N GLN A 158 17.78 10.29 15.95
CA GLN A 158 16.76 10.51 14.92
C GLN A 158 17.27 10.16 13.51
N TYR A 159 18.55 10.34 13.20
CA TYR A 159 19.06 10.16 11.84
C TYR A 159 18.75 8.78 11.24
N PRO A 160 19.03 7.64 11.92
CA PRO A 160 18.77 6.33 11.34
C PRO A 160 17.28 6.09 11.08
N LEU A 161 16.41 6.61 11.96
CA LEU A 161 14.97 6.43 11.87
C LEU A 161 14.36 7.31 10.77
N VAL A 162 14.77 8.58 10.69
CA VAL A 162 14.32 9.52 9.65
C VAL A 162 14.72 9.00 8.27
N VAL A 163 15.94 8.47 8.10
CA VAL A 163 16.35 7.86 6.83
C VAL A 163 15.43 6.70 6.43
N ALA A 164 15.07 5.83 7.37
CA ALA A 164 14.12 4.75 7.11
C ALA A 164 12.72 5.28 6.75
N MET A 165 12.25 6.31 7.46
CA MET A 165 10.96 6.96 7.18
C MET A 165 10.93 7.61 5.80
N VAL A 166 11.99 8.30 5.39
CA VAL A 166 12.10 8.90 4.05
C VAL A 166 12.07 7.81 2.98
N PHE A 167 12.81 6.71 3.18
CA PHE A 167 12.75 5.56 2.27
C PHE A 167 11.30 5.03 2.14
N TYR A 168 10.58 4.85 3.23
CA TYR A 168 9.18 4.40 3.20
C TYR A 168 8.26 5.39 2.47
N THR A 169 8.44 6.69 2.69
CA THR A 169 7.67 7.73 2.01
C THR A 169 7.96 7.74 0.51
N MET A 170 9.22 7.62 0.10
CA MET A 170 9.61 7.56 -1.32
C MET A 170 8.99 6.35 -2.01
N VAL A 171 9.07 5.17 -1.40
CA VAL A 171 8.42 3.96 -1.92
C VAL A 171 6.90 4.14 -1.97
N SER A 172 6.29 4.76 -0.95
CA SER A 172 4.85 5.04 -0.93
C SER A 172 4.42 5.94 -2.08
N LEU A 173 5.11 7.06 -2.30
CA LEU A 173 4.84 7.99 -3.40
C LEU A 173 5.09 7.33 -4.78
N TRP A 174 6.11 6.48 -4.88
CA TRP A 174 6.36 5.72 -6.09
C TRP A 174 5.19 4.77 -6.40
N ILE A 175 4.67 4.04 -5.41
CA ILE A 175 3.53 3.13 -5.60
C ILE A 175 2.27 3.91 -6.00
N VAL A 176 1.96 5.00 -5.30
CA VAL A 176 0.77 5.84 -5.58
C VAL A 176 0.80 6.44 -6.99
N SER A 177 1.98 6.73 -7.53
CA SER A 177 2.12 7.31 -8.87
C SER A 177 2.10 6.27 -10.01
N ARG A 178 2.03 4.97 -9.71
CA ARG A 178 1.89 3.94 -10.75
C ARG A 178 0.48 4.00 -11.35
N PRO A 179 0.34 3.99 -12.68
CA PRO A 179 -0.97 3.88 -13.31
C PRO A 179 -1.60 2.52 -12.94
N SER A 180 -2.91 2.53 -12.69
CA SER A 180 -3.68 1.31 -12.51
C SER A 180 -3.69 0.53 -13.83
N VAL A 181 -3.16 -0.70 -13.80
CA VAL A 181 -3.21 -1.58 -14.96
C VAL A 181 -4.62 -2.19 -14.99
N PRO A 182 -5.38 -2.08 -16.09
CA PRO A 182 -6.65 -2.77 -16.21
C PRO A 182 -6.38 -4.28 -16.08
N LEU A 183 -7.11 -4.91 -15.17
CA LEU A 183 -6.98 -6.35 -14.94
C LEU A 183 -7.38 -7.05 -16.24
N PRO A 184 -6.57 -7.97 -16.80
CA PRO A 184 -6.84 -8.61 -18.11
C PRO A 184 -8.15 -9.40 -18.22
N TYR A 185 -8.92 -9.49 -17.14
CA TYR A 185 -10.08 -10.35 -16.98
C TYR A 185 -11.33 -9.59 -16.47
N LEU A 186 -11.33 -8.25 -16.54
CA LEU A 186 -12.50 -7.40 -16.35
C LEU A 186 -12.77 -6.59 -17.62
#